data_AF-A0A1H6E5P8-F1
#
_entry.id   AF-A0A1H6E5P8-F1
#
_cell.length_a   1.000
_cell.length_b   1.000
_cell.length_c   1.000
_cell.angle_alpha   90.00
_cell.angle_beta   90.00
_cell.angle_gamma   90.00
#
_symmetry.space_group_name_H-M   'P 1'
#
loop_
_entity.id
_entity.type
_entity.pdbx_description
1 polymer ?
#
loop_
_entity_poly.entity_id
_entity_poly.type
_entity_poly.pdbx_seq_one_letter_code
_entity_poly.pdbx_strand_id
1 'polypeptide(L)'
;MAEHVEAAAPQQIDPEDAKIVTLARASRARNGAAEGAAVRDTDGRTYAATTIALPSLRLTALQAAVAAAVSSGAEGLEAAAVVTDADSVDAGSAAAVRDLTPTAPILRADARGDVLGVLSH
;
A
#
# COMPACT_ATOMS: atom_id res chain seq x y z
N MET A 1 17.94 7.55 23.92
CA MET A 1 17.86 8.71 23.00
C MET A 1 16.51 8.59 22.33
N ALA A 2 15.63 9.56 22.55
CA ALA A 2 14.25 9.49 22.08
C ALA A 2 14.21 9.63 20.56
N GLU A 3 13.63 8.64 19.88
CA GLU A 3 13.43 8.67 18.43
C GLU A 3 12.32 9.67 18.11
N HIS A 4 12.65 10.61 17.23
CA HIS A 4 11.78 11.70 16.82
C HIS A 4 10.72 11.15 15.86
N VAL A 5 9.46 11.23 16.24
CA VAL A 5 8.35 11.09 15.28
C VAL A 5 8.18 12.45 14.62
N GLU A 6 8.68 12.59 13.40
CA GLU A 6 8.42 13.79 12.60
C GLU A 6 7.05 13.64 11.94
N ALA A 7 6.10 14.47 12.37
CA ALA A 7 4.79 14.57 11.74
C ALA A 7 4.96 15.19 10.35
N ALA A 8 4.81 14.38 9.31
CA ALA A 8 4.80 14.87 7.94
C ALA A 8 3.57 15.77 7.74
N ALA A 9 3.81 17.01 7.33
CA ALA A 9 2.75 17.89 6.82
C ALA A 9 2.04 17.21 5.62
N PRO A 10 0.74 17.44 5.38
CA PRO A 10 -0.06 16.70 4.41
C PRO A 10 0.36 16.80 2.92
N GLN A 11 1.54 17.32 2.56
CA GLN A 11 1.87 17.67 1.17
C GLN A 11 3.32 17.44 0.70
N GLN A 12 4.15 16.62 1.36
CA GLN A 12 5.46 16.25 0.76
C GLN A 12 5.73 14.75 0.84
N ILE A 13 4.85 13.96 0.23
CA ILE A 13 5.24 12.64 -0.26
C ILE A 13 5.70 12.78 -1.70
N ASP A 14 6.55 11.86 -2.16
CA ASP A 14 7.02 11.84 -3.53
C ASP A 14 5.82 11.80 -4.52
N PRO A 15 5.87 12.50 -5.66
CA PRO A 15 4.78 12.47 -6.64
C PRO A 15 4.41 11.06 -7.12
N GLU A 16 5.36 10.12 -7.21
CA GLU A 16 5.07 8.73 -7.57
C GLU A 16 4.35 7.98 -6.45
N ASP A 17 4.68 8.28 -5.19
CA ASP A 17 3.97 7.74 -4.03
C ASP A 17 2.54 8.29 -3.95
N ALA A 18 2.36 9.58 -4.24
CA ALA A 18 1.05 10.20 -4.32
C ALA A 18 0.14 9.55 -5.38
N LYS A 19 0.71 9.07 -6.49
CA LYS A 19 -0.05 8.34 -7.53
C LYS A 19 -0.60 7.02 -7.01
N ILE A 20 0.22 6.20 -6.34
CA ILE A 20 -0.25 4.91 -5.81
C ILE A 20 -1.25 5.10 -4.65
N VAL A 21 -1.10 6.13 -3.82
CA VAL A 21 -2.11 6.49 -2.80
C VAL A 21 -3.43 6.89 -3.47
N THR A 22 -3.37 7.74 -4.50
CA THR A 22 -4.55 8.16 -5.26
C THR A 22 -5.28 6.96 -5.88
N LEU A 23 -4.52 6.02 -6.47
CA LEU A 23 -5.08 4.84 -7.11
C LEU A 23 -5.69 3.85 -6.09
N ALA A 24 -5.02 3.63 -4.96
CA ALA A 24 -5.53 2.83 -3.85
C ALA A 24 -6.85 3.41 -3.32
N ARG A 25 -6.91 4.73 -3.10
CA ARG A 25 -8.11 5.44 -2.65
C ARG A 25 -9.25 5.32 -3.65
N ALA A 26 -8.96 5.56 -4.94
CA ALA A 26 -9.96 5.47 -5.99
C ALA A 26 -10.55 4.05 -6.11
N SER A 27 -9.69 3.04 -6.01
CA SER A 27 -10.10 1.62 -6.03
C SER A 27 -10.99 1.28 -4.83
N ARG A 28 -10.59 1.69 -3.61
CA ARG A 28 -11.40 1.53 -2.39
C ARG A 28 -12.78 2.15 -2.55
N ALA A 29 -12.84 3.42 -2.97
CA ALA A 29 -14.08 4.18 -3.08
C ALA A 29 -15.01 3.59 -4.16
N ARG A 30 -14.47 3.18 -5.31
CA ARG A 30 -15.24 2.58 -6.40
C ARG A 30 -15.89 1.26 -5.98
N ASN A 31 -15.17 0.44 -5.22
CA ASN A 31 -15.63 -0.89 -4.83
C ASN A 31 -16.38 -0.92 -3.49
N GLY A 32 -16.40 0.18 -2.74
CA GLY A 32 -16.95 0.21 -1.38
C GLY A 32 -16.24 -0.76 -0.42
N ALA A 33 -14.96 -1.03 -0.66
CA ALA A 33 -14.20 -2.03 0.08
C ALA A 33 -13.66 -1.50 1.41
N ALA A 34 -13.37 -2.42 2.34
CA ALA A 34 -12.73 -2.07 3.62
C ALA A 34 -11.40 -1.33 3.38
N GLU A 35 -10.59 -1.83 2.45
CA GLU A 35 -9.30 -1.24 2.08
C GLU A 35 -9.13 -1.19 0.56
N GLY A 36 -8.30 -0.25 0.11
CA GLY A 36 -7.70 -0.27 -1.22
C GLY A 36 -6.19 -0.19 -1.10
N ALA A 37 -5.47 -0.78 -2.05
CA ALA A 37 -4.02 -0.74 -2.07
C ALA A 37 -3.50 -0.62 -3.50
N ALA A 38 -2.28 -0.12 -3.63
CA ALA A 38 -1.54 -0.14 -4.88
C ALA A 38 -0.05 -0.32 -4.63
N VAL A 39 0.63 -1.04 -5.52
CA VAL A 39 2.08 -1.22 -5.50
C VAL A 39 2.66 -0.78 -6.83
N ARG A 40 3.85 -0.17 -6.81
CA ARG A 40 4.64 0.20 -7.98
C ARG A 40 5.86 -0.69 -8.05
N ASP A 41 6.07 -1.35 -9.19
CA ASP A 41 7.23 -2.20 -9.41
C ASP A 41 8.42 -1.43 -10.00
N THR A 42 9.57 -2.08 -10.07
CA THR A 42 10.83 -1.53 -10.60
C THR A 42 10.82 -1.29 -12.11
N ASP A 43 9.84 -1.83 -12.82
CA ASP A 43 9.66 -1.64 -14.27
C ASP A 43 8.65 -0.52 -14.58
N GLY A 44 8.17 0.18 -13.54
CA GLY A 44 7.20 1.28 -13.65
C GLY A 44 5.75 0.85 -13.81
N ARG A 45 5.44 -0.46 -13.68
CA ARG A 45 4.07 -0.97 -13.67
C ARG A 45 3.44 -0.73 -12.31
N THR A 46 2.12 -0.54 -12.28
CA THR A 46 1.36 -0.34 -11.05
C THR A 46 0.22 -1.35 -10.97
N TYR A 47 0.06 -1.95 -9.80
CA TYR A 47 -0.96 -2.96 -9.52
C TYR A 47 -1.83 -2.48 -8.36
N ALA A 48 -3.12 -2.32 -8.60
CA ALA A 48 -4.07 -1.90 -7.58
C ALA A 48 -5.08 -3.02 -7.28
N ALA A 49 -5.47 -3.10 -6.03
CA ALA A 49 -6.46 -4.06 -5.56
C ALA A 49 -7.26 -3.49 -4.39
N THR A 50 -8.33 -4.19 -4.05
CA THR A 50 -9.13 -3.94 -2.85
C THR A 50 -9.24 -5.21 -2.03
N THR A 51 -9.66 -5.10 -0.77
CA THR A 51 -9.87 -6.26 0.10
C THR A 51 -10.71 -7.34 -0.60
N ILE A 52 -10.27 -8.59 -0.54
CA ILE A 52 -11.02 -9.74 -1.02
C ILE A 52 -11.62 -10.42 0.21
N ALA A 53 -12.95 -10.48 0.27
CA ALA A 53 -13.69 -11.04 1.42
C ALA A 53 -14.64 -12.17 1.01
N LEU A 54 -14.17 -13.08 0.14
CA LEU A 54 -14.95 -14.25 -0.27
C LEU A 54 -14.94 -15.33 0.82
N PRO A 55 -15.89 -16.29 0.81
CA PRO A 55 -15.92 -17.37 1.79
C PRO A 55 -14.64 -18.22 1.82
N SER A 56 -14.08 -18.51 0.64
CA SER A 56 -12.94 -19.42 0.48
C SER A 56 -11.61 -18.73 0.14
N LEU A 57 -11.63 -17.43 -0.11
CA LEU A 57 -10.43 -16.65 -0.42
C LEU A 57 -10.56 -15.27 0.22
N ARG A 58 -9.68 -15.00 1.19
CA ARG A 58 -9.64 -13.74 1.91
C ARG A 58 -8.23 -13.19 1.82
N LEU A 59 -8.11 -11.98 1.31
CA LEU A 59 -6.85 -11.26 1.20
C LEU A 59 -7.07 -9.81 1.61
N THR A 60 -6.10 -9.23 2.30
CA THR A 60 -6.04 -7.77 2.46
C THR A 60 -5.90 -7.13 1.08
N ALA A 61 -6.18 -5.82 0.98
CA ALA A 61 -5.99 -5.13 -0.29
C ALA A 61 -4.52 -5.19 -0.74
N LEU A 62 -3.59 -5.00 0.19
CA LEU A 62 -2.16 -5.00 -0.10
C LEU A 62 -1.65 -6.39 -0.52
N GLN A 63 -2.10 -7.47 0.14
CA GLN A 63 -1.80 -8.84 -0.30
C GLN A 63 -2.27 -9.10 -1.74
N ALA A 64 -3.49 -8.66 -2.08
CA ALA A 64 -4.02 -8.84 -3.42
C ALA A 64 -3.23 -8.03 -4.48
N ALA A 65 -2.80 -6.81 -4.16
CA ALA A 65 -1.98 -6.00 -5.04
C ALA A 65 -0.59 -6.63 -5.28
N VAL A 66 0.06 -7.11 -4.21
CA VAL A 66 1.35 -7.84 -4.30
C VAL A 66 1.19 -9.13 -5.10
N ALA A 67 0.13 -9.90 -4.87
CA ALA A 67 -0.14 -11.13 -5.62
C ALA A 67 -0.31 -10.85 -7.12
N ALA A 68 -1.01 -9.77 -7.49
CA ALA A 68 -1.14 -9.37 -8.89
C ALA A 68 0.21 -8.96 -9.52
N ALA A 69 1.04 -8.23 -8.78
CA ALA A 69 2.38 -7.85 -9.21
C ALA A 69 3.28 -9.08 -9.46
N VAL A 70 3.37 -9.97 -8.47
CA VAL A 70 4.17 -11.21 -8.55
C VAL A 70 3.67 -12.11 -9.68
N SER A 71 2.37 -12.31 -9.80
CA SER A 71 1.78 -13.12 -10.87
C SER A 71 2.01 -12.52 -12.27
N SER A 72 2.35 -11.24 -12.35
CA SER A 72 2.68 -10.53 -13.59
C SER A 72 4.18 -10.44 -13.84
N GLY A 73 5.01 -11.08 -13.01
CA GLY A 73 6.46 -11.11 -13.13
C GLY A 73 7.17 -9.85 -12.61
N ALA A 74 6.61 -9.15 -11.63
CA ALA A 74 7.35 -8.11 -10.92
C ALA A 74 8.45 -8.76 -10.05
N GLU A 75 9.70 -8.37 -10.26
CA GLU A 75 10.86 -8.89 -9.50
C GLU A 75 11.14 -8.07 -8.22
N GLY A 76 10.67 -6.82 -8.17
CA GLY A 76 10.85 -5.91 -7.04
C GLY A 76 9.76 -4.86 -6.97
N LEU A 77 9.63 -4.21 -5.81
CA LEU A 77 8.68 -3.13 -5.57
C LEU A 77 9.43 -1.88 -5.14
N GLU A 78 9.12 -0.75 -5.77
CA GLU A 78 9.69 0.54 -5.39
C GLU A 78 8.94 1.16 -4.21
N ALA A 79 7.61 0.95 -4.13
CA ALA A 79 6.76 1.43 -3.05
C ALA A 79 5.41 0.70 -3.02
N ALA A 80 4.76 0.75 -1.86
CA ALA A 80 3.40 0.26 -1.67
C ALA A 80 2.55 1.30 -0.93
N ALA A 81 1.26 1.35 -1.22
CA ALA A 81 0.29 2.18 -0.50
C ALA A 81 -0.92 1.36 -0.10
N VAL A 82 -1.44 1.61 1.10
CA VAL A 82 -2.71 1.08 1.59
C VAL A 82 -3.57 2.22 2.14
N VAL A 83 -4.81 2.28 1.68
CA VAL A 83 -5.85 3.18 2.15
C VAL A 83 -6.83 2.36 2.98
N THR A 84 -6.86 2.61 4.28
CA THR A 84 -7.61 1.83 5.27
C THR A 84 -8.02 2.72 6.42
N ASP A 85 -9.09 2.35 7.13
CA ASP A 85 -9.48 3.01 8.38
C ASP A 85 -8.74 2.38 9.59
N ALA A 86 -7.96 1.32 9.38
CA ALA A 86 -7.16 0.69 10.42
C ALA A 86 -5.94 1.53 10.80
N ASP A 87 -5.57 1.52 12.07
CA ASP A 87 -4.43 2.28 12.62
C ASP A 87 -3.05 1.71 12.27
N SER A 88 -3.01 0.52 11.66
CA SER A 88 -1.79 -0.19 11.30
C SER A 88 -1.94 -0.95 9.99
N VAL A 89 -0.81 -1.31 9.40
CA VAL A 89 -0.75 -2.22 8.25
C VAL A 89 -0.63 -3.65 8.79
N ASP A 90 -1.43 -4.57 8.23
CA ASP A 90 -1.35 -5.99 8.56
C ASP A 90 0.08 -6.53 8.37
N ALA A 91 0.58 -7.28 9.35
CA ALA A 91 1.98 -7.74 9.37
C ALA A 91 2.30 -8.69 8.21
N GLY A 92 1.37 -9.58 7.83
CA GLY A 92 1.55 -10.47 6.69
C GLY A 92 1.60 -9.71 5.37
N SER A 93 0.81 -8.65 5.25
CA SER A 93 0.82 -7.75 4.09
C SER A 93 2.13 -6.97 3.98
N ALA A 94 2.64 -6.47 5.11
CA ALA A 94 3.95 -5.81 5.14
C ALA A 94 5.08 -6.79 4.80
N ALA A 95 5.06 -8.00 5.35
CA ALA A 95 6.03 -9.05 5.03
C ALA A 95 6.03 -9.39 3.52
N ALA A 96 4.86 -9.53 2.91
CA ALA A 96 4.75 -9.82 1.47
C ALA A 96 5.40 -8.75 0.57
N VAL A 97 5.31 -7.46 0.95
CA VAL A 97 6.05 -6.39 0.24
C VAL A 97 7.56 -6.55 0.43
N ARG A 98 7.99 -6.86 1.66
CA ARG A 98 9.40 -6.98 2.05
C ARG A 98 10.08 -8.21 1.43
N ASP A 99 9.32 -9.26 1.14
CA ASP A 99 9.81 -10.44 0.42
C ASP A 99 10.31 -10.08 -0.99
N LEU A 100 9.66 -9.11 -1.66
CA LEU A 100 10.11 -8.60 -2.96
C LEU A 100 11.21 -7.55 -2.79
N THR A 101 11.08 -6.66 -1.81
CA THR A 101 12.05 -5.58 -1.60
C THR A 101 12.11 -5.18 -0.13
N PRO A 102 13.17 -5.57 0.62
CA PRO A 102 13.27 -5.36 2.06
C PRO A 102 13.20 -3.90 2.51
N THR A 103 13.50 -2.95 1.63
CA THR A 103 13.53 -1.50 1.95
C THR A 103 12.34 -0.72 1.37
N ALA A 104 11.44 -1.35 0.61
CA ALA A 104 10.33 -0.65 -0.03
C ALA A 104 9.40 0.06 1.01
N PRO A 105 9.18 1.37 0.91
CA PRO A 105 8.28 2.09 1.80
C PRO A 105 6.84 1.61 1.63
N ILE A 106 6.10 1.52 2.74
CA ILE A 106 4.66 1.23 2.74
C ILE A 106 3.94 2.43 3.34
N LEU A 107 3.21 3.16 2.49
CA LEU A 107 2.43 4.33 2.89
C LEU A 107 1.05 3.88 3.37
N ARG A 108 0.70 4.23 4.61
CA ARG A 108 -0.67 4.10 5.14
C ARG A 108 -1.37 5.44 5.02
N ALA A 109 -2.50 5.47 4.33
CA ALA A 109 -3.32 6.66 4.17
C ALA A 109 -4.76 6.42 4.63
N ASP A 110 -5.45 7.51 4.96
CA ASP A 110 -6.86 7.50 5.34
C ASP A 110 -7.80 7.55 4.12
N ALA A 111 -9.12 7.54 4.36
CA ALA A 111 -10.14 7.62 3.31
C ALA A 111 -10.08 8.90 2.44
N ARG A 112 -9.47 9.99 2.94
CA ARG A 112 -9.26 11.23 2.21
C ARG A 112 -8.04 11.16 1.30
N GLY A 113 -7.15 10.20 1.56
CA GLY A 113 -5.87 10.03 0.88
C GLY A 113 -4.74 10.75 1.62
N ASP A 114 -4.99 11.22 2.84
CA ASP A 114 -3.97 11.83 3.68
C ASP A 114 -3.07 10.71 4.23
N VAL A 115 -1.77 10.78 3.94
CA VAL A 115 -0.80 9.78 4.44
C VAL A 115 -0.59 10.01 5.94
N LEU A 116 -0.94 8.99 6.72
CA LEU A 116 -0.88 9.00 8.18
C LEU A 116 0.41 8.39 8.73
N GLY A 117 1.14 7.65 7.91
CA GLY A 117 2.42 7.06 8.29
C GLY A 117 3.08 6.33 7.14
N VAL A 118 4.40 6.23 7.20
CA VAL A 118 5.20 5.45 6.26
C VAL A 118 5.97 4.42 7.07
N LEU A 119 5.73 3.14 6.78
CA LEU A 119 6.54 2.07 7.31
C LEU A 119 7.82 2.02 6.46
N SER A 120 8.82 2.74 6.93
CA SER A 120 10.22 2.58 6.55
C SER A 120 10.87 1.69 7.60
N HIS A 121 12.00 1.07 7.26
CA HIS A 121 12.65 0.05 8.09
C HIS A 121 12.84 0.45 9.55
#